data_AF-A0A2A9NNR6-F1
#
_entry.id   AF-A0A2A9NNR6-F1
#
_cell.length_a   1.000
_cell.length_b   1.000
_cell.length_c   1.000
_cell.angle_alpha   90.00
_cell.angle_beta   90.00
_cell.angle_gamma   90.00
#
_symmetry.space_group_name_H-M   'P 1'
#
loop_
_entity.id
_entity.type
_entity.pdbx_description
1 polymer ?
#
loop_
_entity_poly.entity_id
_entity_poly.type
_entity_poly.pdbx_seq_one_letter_code
_entity_poly.pdbx_strand_id
1 'polypeptide(L)'
;ERAVQSLEHDALRLPDQYYKLSWAKSQYARHRDRYISALAPIKKLPYEMLSEIFLHCVANVPATFPLQRTDMRLILCHVCAVWRHVALNEPRLW
;
A
#
# COMPACT_ATOMS: atom_id res chain seq x y z
N GLU A 1 9.28 30.06 -43.04
CA GLU A 1 7.86 29.70 -42.94
C GLU A 1 7.60 28.20 -42.76
N ARG A 2 7.95 27.31 -43.70
CA ARG A 2 7.68 25.86 -43.57
C ARG A 2 8.29 25.20 -42.31
N ALA A 3 9.49 25.59 -41.92
CA ALA A 3 10.15 25.04 -40.73
C ALA A 3 9.46 25.49 -39.42
N VAL A 4 8.90 26.70 -39.39
CA VAL A 4 8.16 27.22 -38.24
C VAL A 4 6.81 26.51 -38.11
N GLN A 5 6.11 26.31 -39.22
CA GLN A 5 4.86 25.54 -39.25
C GLN A 5 5.05 24.07 -38.84
N SER A 6 6.18 23.45 -39.18
CA SER A 6 6.53 22.10 -38.73
C SER A 6 6.71 22.05 -37.22
N LEU A 7 7.43 23.02 -36.64
CA LEU A 7 7.69 23.09 -35.20
C LEU A 7 6.42 23.39 -34.40
N GLU A 8 5.53 24.24 -34.91
CA GLU A 8 4.22 24.51 -34.31
C GLU A 8 3.35 23.25 -34.29
N HIS A 9 3.37 22.48 -35.38
CA HIS A 9 2.63 21.22 -35.47
C HIS A 9 3.17 20.14 -34.53
N ASP A 10 4.49 20.06 -34.38
CA ASP A 10 5.15 19.15 -33.44
C ASP A 10 4.89 19.55 -31.97
N ALA A 11 4.89 20.85 -31.68
CA ALA A 11 4.53 21.39 -30.36
C ALA A 11 3.08 21.06 -29.96
N LEU A 12 2.16 21.03 -30.93
CA LEU A 12 0.76 20.64 -30.71
C LEU A 12 0.58 19.13 -30.46
N ARG A 13 1.49 18.28 -30.97
CA ARG A 13 1.43 16.81 -30.81
C ARG A 13 2.10 16.29 -29.55
N LEU A 14 3.08 17.02 -29.03
CA LEU A 14 3.86 16.63 -27.86
C LEU A 14 3.00 16.33 -26.60
N PRO A 15 1.96 17.12 -26.26
CA PRO A 15 1.13 16.88 -25.09
C PRO A 15 0.31 15.58 -25.18
N ASP A 16 -0.22 15.25 -26.37
CA ASP A 16 -0.99 14.02 -26.59
C ASP A 16 -0.09 12.78 -26.48
N GLN A 17 1.12 12.83 -27.05
CA GLN A 17 2.10 11.75 -26.91
C GLN A 17 2.56 11.57 -25.46
N TYR A 18 2.86 12.67 -24.77
CA TYR A 18 3.21 12.65 -23.36
C TYR A 18 2.08 12.05 -22.52
N TYR A 19 0.84 12.46 -22.76
CA TYR A 19 -0.32 11.93 -22.04
C TYR A 19 -0.46 10.42 -22.25
N LYS A 20 -0.39 9.94 -23.50
CA LYS A 20 -0.43 8.51 -23.84
C LYS A 20 0.65 7.71 -23.11
N LEU A 21 1.89 8.20 -23.12
CA LEU A 21 3.01 7.56 -22.43
C LEU A 21 2.82 7.55 -20.90
N SER A 22 2.38 8.67 -20.33
CA SER A 22 2.11 8.78 -18.89
C SER A 22 0.98 7.86 -18.43
N TRP A 23 -0.08 7.74 -19.23
CA TRP A 23 -1.20 6.84 -18.96
C TRP A 23 -0.74 5.39 -19.02
N ALA A 24 -0.03 5.01 -20.08
CA ALA A 24 0.51 3.65 -20.22
C ALA A 24 1.42 3.30 -19.04
N LYS A 25 2.34 4.20 -18.67
CA LYS A 25 3.21 4.05 -17.48
C LYS A 25 2.41 3.83 -16.20
N SER A 26 1.31 4.57 -16.03
CA SER A 26 0.42 4.44 -14.86
C SER A 26 -0.33 3.11 -14.83
N GLN A 27 -0.71 2.57 -16.00
CA GLN A 27 -1.29 1.23 -16.10
C GLN A 27 -0.27 0.16 -15.68
N TYR A 28 0.95 0.22 -16.21
CA TYR A 28 2.03 -0.70 -15.85
C TYR A 28 2.36 -0.66 -14.36
N ALA A 29 2.42 0.54 -13.77
CA ALA A 29 2.62 0.70 -12.33
C ALA A 29 1.52 -0.03 -11.54
N ARG A 30 0.25 0.14 -11.90
CA ARG A 30 -0.87 -0.57 -11.25
C ARG A 30 -0.78 -2.08 -11.39
N HIS A 31 -0.41 -2.60 -12.55
CA HIS A 31 -0.20 -4.04 -12.73
C HIS A 31 0.94 -4.55 -11.84
N ARG A 32 2.08 -3.84 -11.83
CA ARG A 32 3.23 -4.16 -10.98
C ARG A 32 2.85 -4.19 -9.52
N ASP A 33 2.12 -3.18 -9.03
CA ASP A 33 1.76 -3.08 -7.62
C ASP A 33 0.82 -4.23 -7.20
N ARG A 34 -0.07 -4.69 -8.09
CA ARG A 34 -0.87 -5.91 -7.88
C ARG A 34 0.00 -7.15 -7.77
N TYR A 35 0.99 -7.33 -8.65
CA TYR A 35 1.92 -8.46 -8.59
C TYR A 35 2.75 -8.43 -7.30
N ILE A 36 3.29 -7.27 -6.92
CA ILE A 36 4.04 -7.10 -5.67
C ILE A 36 3.15 -7.45 -4.47
N SER A 37 1.91 -6.96 -4.44
CA SER A 37 0.96 -7.29 -3.38
C SER A 37 0.61 -8.79 -3.36
N ALA A 38 0.45 -9.43 -4.51
CA ALA A 38 0.17 -10.88 -4.63
C ALA A 38 1.33 -11.74 -4.12
N LEU A 39 2.56 -11.32 -4.37
CA LEU A 39 3.78 -12.02 -3.98
C LEU A 39 4.37 -11.55 -2.65
N ALA A 40 3.67 -10.64 -1.95
CA ALA A 40 4.15 -10.07 -0.70
C ALA A 40 4.44 -11.20 0.32
N PRO A 41 5.61 -11.19 0.98
CA PRO A 41 6.01 -12.24 1.92
C PRO A 41 4.97 -12.53 3.00
N ILE A 42 4.25 -11.51 3.43
CA ILE A 42 3.22 -11.62 4.46
C ILE A 42 2.06 -12.55 4.10
N LYS A 43 1.79 -12.78 2.81
CA LYS A 43 0.76 -13.74 2.36
C LYS A 43 1.16 -15.20 2.56
N LYS A 44 2.45 -15.46 2.81
CA LYS A 44 2.99 -16.79 3.10
C LYS A 44 3.29 -16.99 4.59
N LEU A 45 3.06 -15.96 5.41
CA LEU A 45 3.38 -16.01 6.83
C LEU A 45 2.27 -16.76 7.58
N PRO A 46 2.60 -17.74 8.44
CA PRO A 46 1.63 -18.34 9.36
C PRO A 46 1.00 -17.31 10.28
N TYR A 47 -0.22 -17.55 10.74
CA TYR A 47 -0.95 -16.61 11.60
C TYR A 47 -0.29 -16.47 12.98
N GLU A 48 0.33 -17.53 13.48
CA GLU A 48 1.08 -17.56 14.73
C GLU A 48 2.31 -16.65 14.66
N MET A 49 3.04 -16.70 13.53
CA MET A 49 4.17 -15.79 13.33
C MET A 49 3.71 -14.34 13.18
N LEU A 50 2.55 -14.12 12.54
CA LEU A 50 1.96 -12.79 12.44
C LEU A 50 1.53 -12.25 13.81
N SER A 51 0.97 -13.09 14.69
CA SER A 51 0.57 -12.68 16.04
C SER A 51 1.77 -12.33 16.91
N GLU A 52 2.86 -13.12 16.84
CA GLU A 52 4.12 -12.79 17.54
C GLU A 52 4.72 -11.46 17.06
N ILE A 53 4.67 -11.18 15.75
CA ILE A 53 5.08 -9.86 15.22
C ILE A 53 4.23 -8.73 15.85
N PHE A 54 2.91 -8.92 15.96
CA PHE A 54 2.03 -7.92 16.58
C PHE A 54 2.38 -7.65 18.04
N LEU A 55 2.70 -8.70 18.81
CA LEU A 55 3.15 -8.57 20.20
C LEU A 55 4.44 -7.76 20.30
N HIS A 56 5.40 -8.01 19.41
CA HIS A 56 6.62 -7.20 19.33
C HIS A 56 6.34 -5.73 18.96
N CYS A 57 5.34 -5.46 18.12
CA CYS A 57 4.96 -4.08 17.78
C CYS A 57 4.39 -3.28 18.97
N VAL A 58 3.84 -3.96 19.99
CA VAL A 58 3.22 -3.31 21.16
C VAL A 58 3.99 -3.52 22.46
N ALA A 59 5.10 -4.26 22.45
CA ALA A 59 5.83 -4.67 23.65
C ALA A 59 6.24 -3.49 24.56
N ASN A 60 6.52 -2.33 23.97
CA ASN A 60 6.90 -1.11 24.71
C ASN A 60 5.76 -0.09 24.81
N VAL A 61 4.54 -0.45 24.42
CA VAL A 61 3.38 0.44 24.40
C VAL A 61 2.37 -0.04 25.45
N PRO A 62 2.25 0.63 26.60
CA PRO A 62 1.28 0.23 27.62
C PRO A 62 -0.15 0.31 27.05
N ALA A 63 -0.96 -0.71 27.34
CA ALA A 63 -2.38 -0.67 27.03
C ALA A 63 -3.06 0.31 28.00
N THR A 64 -3.55 1.43 27.48
CA THR A 64 -4.36 2.38 28.24
C THR A 64 -5.81 2.27 27.79
N PHE A 65 -6.71 2.03 28.73
CA PHE A 65 -8.14 1.91 28.43
C PHE A 65 -8.89 3.18 28.85
N PRO A 66 -9.70 3.77 27.96
CA PRO A 66 -10.00 3.34 26.58
C PRO A 66 -8.83 3.58 25.61
N LEU A 67 -8.64 2.64 24.67
CA LEU A 67 -7.61 2.74 23.64
C LEU A 67 -7.84 3.99 22.78
N GLN A 68 -6.76 4.73 22.53
CA GLN A 68 -6.78 5.88 21.62
C GLN A 68 -6.77 5.42 20.17
N ARG A 69 -7.33 6.23 19.24
CA ARG A 69 -7.34 5.92 17.80
C ARG A 69 -5.95 5.69 17.21
N THR A 70 -4.91 6.23 17.85
CA THR A 70 -3.51 6.10 17.47
C THR A 70 -2.83 4.87 18.08
N ASP A 71 -3.54 4.06 18.88
CA ASP A 71 -2.98 2.87 19.48
C ASP A 71 -2.68 1.82 18.39
N MET A 72 -1.47 1.26 18.45
CA MET A 72 -0.99 0.27 17.50
C MET A 72 -1.93 -0.94 17.39
N ARG A 73 -2.53 -1.39 18.50
CA ARG A 73 -3.48 -2.54 18.52
C ARG A 73 -4.67 -2.30 17.60
N LEU A 74 -5.20 -1.08 17.61
CA LEU A 74 -6.30 -0.67 16.72
C LEU A 74 -5.80 -0.50 15.29
N ILE A 75 -4.64 0.12 15.08
CA ILE A 75 -4.05 0.30 13.75
C ILE A 75 -3.87 -1.05 13.04
N LEU A 76 -3.34 -2.06 13.75
CA LEU A 76 -3.18 -3.43 13.23
C LEU A 76 -4.52 -4.01 12.77
N CYS A 77 -5.60 -3.77 13.52
CA CYS A 77 -6.96 -4.18 13.16
C CYS A 77 -7.53 -3.48 11.92
N HIS A 78 -6.94 -2.39 11.43
CA HIS A 78 -7.42 -1.63 10.29
C HIS A 78 -6.65 -1.87 8.99
N VAL A 79 -5.56 -2.65 9.01
CA VAL A 79 -4.75 -2.94 7.82
C VAL A 79 -5.50 -3.80 6.80
N CYS A 80 -6.01 -4.96 7.20
CA CYS A 80 -6.81 -5.84 6.35
C CYS A 80 -7.66 -6.81 7.19
N ALA A 81 -8.54 -7.58 6.53
CA ALA A 81 -9.40 -8.56 7.22
C ALA A 81 -8.61 -9.65 7.95
N VAL A 82 -7.49 -10.12 7.37
CA VAL A 82 -6.63 -11.16 7.98
C VAL A 82 -5.96 -10.62 9.24
N TRP A 83 -5.36 -9.42 9.19
CA TRP A 83 -4.72 -8.81 10.35
C TRP A 83 -5.72 -8.55 11.47
N ARG A 84 -6.92 -8.07 11.13
CA ARG A 84 -8.02 -7.92 12.08
C ARG A 84 -8.39 -9.24 12.75
N HIS A 85 -8.53 -10.31 11.98
CA HIS A 85 -8.84 -11.62 12.52
C HIS A 85 -7.76 -12.10 13.48
N VAL A 86 -6.49 -12.02 13.10
CA VAL A 86 -5.36 -12.43 13.96
C VAL A 86 -5.29 -11.58 15.23
N ALA A 87 -5.39 -10.26 15.12
CA ALA A 87 -5.31 -9.35 16.27
C ALA A 87 -6.45 -9.55 17.28
N LEU A 88 -7.68 -9.76 16.80
CA LEU A 88 -8.83 -10.01 17.68
C LEU A 88 -8.79 -11.40 18.34
N ASN A 89 -8.07 -12.36 17.76
CA ASN A 89 -7.91 -13.72 18.30
C ASN A 89 -6.61 -13.92 19.10
N GLU A 90 -5.83 -12.87 19.35
CA GLU A 90 -4.61 -12.91 20.16
C GLU A 90 -4.83 -12.14 21.48
N PRO A 91 -5.23 -12.79 22.59
CA PRO A 91 -5.52 -12.13 23.85
C PRO A 91 -4.32 -11.40 24.45
N ARG A 92 -3.09 -11.87 24.20
CA ARG A 92 -1.86 -11.23 24.71
C ARG A 92 -1.63 -9.83 24.13
N LEU A 93 -2.33 -9.47 23.05
CA LEU A 93 -2.20 -8.19 22.38
C LEU A 93 -2.90 -7.04 23.13
N TRP A 94 -3.93 -7.34 23.90
CA TRP A 94 -4.84 -6.37 24.52
C TRP A 94 -4.51 -6.14 25.99
#